data_AF-W1PHP4-F1
#
_entry.id   AF-W1PHP4-F1
#
_cell.length_a   1.000
_cell.length_b   1.000
_cell.length_c   1.000
_cell.angle_alpha   90.00
_cell.angle_beta   90.00
_cell.angle_gamma   90.00
#
_symmetry.space_group_name_H-M   'P 1'
#
loop_
_entity.id
_entity.type
_entity.pdbx_description
1 polymer ?
#
loop_
_entity_poly.entity_id
_entity_poly.type
_entity_poly.pdbx_seq_one_letter_code
_entity_poly.pdbx_strand_id
1 'polypeptide(L)'
;MASAMGSQPHSPPLTSNPKSLKPTIFKNPISRIKRRTLTLSSLTAITATSKTLFISPSPALSLDFRITTPDLTPEEAKSRAQKHAEELKKLESLISEASWKDAQKFLRLNASPLRVELNTIIQSRPGEQRPQLRNLYSKIFNSVTGVSMFSP
;
A
#
# COMPACT_ATOMS: atom_id res chain seq x y z
N MET A 1 29.84 -64.70 -43.11
CA MET A 1 30.31 -65.72 -42.15
C MET A 1 29.98 -65.23 -40.74
N ALA A 2 29.15 -66.01 -40.03
CA ALA A 2 28.97 -66.18 -38.59
C ALA A 2 29.02 -64.99 -37.58
N SER A 3 27.86 -64.76 -36.96
CA SER A 3 27.55 -64.76 -35.51
C SER A 3 28.32 -63.89 -34.50
N ALA A 4 27.58 -62.99 -33.83
CA ALA A 4 27.23 -63.05 -32.38
C ALA A 4 26.40 -61.80 -32.02
N MET A 5 25.15 -61.90 -31.53
CA MET A 5 24.74 -61.98 -30.10
C MET A 5 25.38 -60.86 -29.25
N GLY A 6 24.68 -59.98 -28.52
CA GLY A 6 23.28 -59.83 -28.14
C GLY A 6 23.15 -58.71 -27.08
N SER A 7 21.92 -58.44 -26.66
CA SER A 7 21.52 -57.78 -25.39
C SER A 7 21.42 -56.24 -25.30
N GLN A 8 20.18 -55.80 -25.55
CA GLN A 8 19.29 -54.83 -24.87
C GLN A 8 19.76 -53.90 -23.71
N PRO A 9 19.03 -52.79 -23.46
CA PRO A 9 19.49 -51.60 -22.76
C PRO A 9 19.24 -51.67 -21.25
N HIS A 10 20.17 -51.14 -20.46
CA HIS A 10 20.02 -51.01 -19.01
C HIS A 10 19.88 -49.54 -18.62
N SER A 11 18.64 -49.10 -18.41
CA SER A 11 18.30 -47.87 -17.68
C SER A 11 18.60 -48.06 -16.19
N PRO A 12 19.16 -47.07 -15.47
CA PRO A 12 19.32 -47.15 -14.03
C PRO A 12 17.97 -46.97 -13.29
N PRO A 13 17.78 -47.62 -12.13
CA PRO A 13 16.49 -47.71 -11.45
C PRO A 13 16.11 -46.44 -10.68
N LEU A 14 14.81 -46.09 -10.74
CA LEU A 14 14.13 -45.26 -9.74
C LEU A 14 14.15 -46.01 -8.41
N THR A 15 14.95 -45.56 -7.45
CA THR A 15 14.82 -46.02 -6.06
C THR A 15 13.87 -45.08 -5.31
N SER A 16 12.67 -45.60 -5.07
CA SER A 16 11.74 -45.09 -4.08
C SER A 16 12.32 -45.20 -2.68
N ASN A 17 12.18 -44.16 -1.86
CA ASN A 17 12.32 -44.28 -0.41
C ASN A 17 11.27 -43.40 0.29
N PRO A 18 10.17 -43.98 0.80
CA PRO A 18 9.17 -43.25 1.55
C PRO A 18 9.56 -43.21 3.04
N LYS A 19 10.36 -42.23 3.45
CA LYS A 19 10.56 -41.95 4.88
C LYS A 19 9.54 -40.94 5.37
N SER A 20 8.45 -41.50 5.87
CA SER A 20 7.70 -41.11 7.07
C SER A 20 7.68 -39.62 7.46
N LEU A 21 6.47 -39.06 7.32
CA LEU A 21 5.96 -37.84 7.93
C LEU A 21 6.18 -37.79 9.46
N LYS A 22 6.67 -36.66 9.97
CA LYS A 22 6.15 -36.06 11.22
C LYS A 22 6.18 -34.52 11.13
N PRO A 23 5.04 -33.83 11.08
CA PRO A 23 5.00 -32.39 11.29
C PRO A 23 5.25 -32.12 12.78
N THR A 24 6.34 -31.42 13.10
CA THR A 24 6.55 -30.90 14.45
C THR A 24 5.57 -29.76 14.68
N ILE A 25 4.45 -30.08 15.31
CA ILE A 25 3.47 -29.14 15.85
C ILE A 25 4.21 -28.26 16.86
N PHE A 26 4.47 -27.00 16.49
CA PHE A 26 4.80 -25.95 17.45
C PHE A 26 3.57 -25.73 18.35
N LYS A 27 3.60 -26.34 19.54
CA LYS A 27 2.61 -26.06 20.59
C LYS A 27 2.97 -24.70 21.20
N ASN A 28 2.38 -23.63 20.67
CA ASN A 28 2.38 -22.34 21.38
C ASN A 28 1.51 -22.51 22.64
N PRO A 29 2.03 -22.29 23.87
CA PRO A 29 1.16 -22.22 25.03
C PRO A 29 0.34 -20.94 24.92
N ILE A 30 -0.94 -21.09 24.57
CA ILE A 30 -1.95 -20.05 24.69
C ILE A 30 -1.95 -19.60 26.15
N SER A 31 -1.40 -18.42 26.43
CA SER A 31 -1.45 -17.80 27.73
C SER A 31 -2.91 -17.61 28.13
N ARG A 32 -3.36 -18.38 29.13
CA ARG A 32 -4.72 -18.35 29.66
C ARG A 32 -4.91 -17.06 30.47
N ILE A 33 -5.26 -15.98 29.78
CA ILE A 33 -5.63 -14.69 30.40
C ILE A 33 -6.94 -14.91 31.16
N LYS A 34 -6.85 -15.02 32.49
CA LYS A 34 -8.01 -14.99 33.39
C LYS A 34 -8.56 -13.56 33.39
N ARG A 35 -9.56 -13.29 32.55
CA ARG A 35 -10.34 -12.05 32.64
C ARG A 35 -11.08 -12.07 33.98
N ARG A 36 -10.61 -11.28 34.94
CA ARG A 36 -11.31 -11.06 36.21
C ARG A 36 -12.56 -10.25 35.89
N THR A 37 -13.68 -10.93 35.73
CA THR A 37 -15.02 -10.33 35.70
C THR A 37 -15.28 -9.72 37.08
N LEU A 38 -15.03 -8.43 37.24
CA LEU A 38 -15.43 -7.67 38.41
C LEU A 38 -16.88 -7.21 38.21
N THR A 39 -17.73 -7.69 39.11
CA THR A 39 -19.17 -7.54 39.15
C THR A 39 -19.61 -6.09 39.41
N LEU A 40 -20.75 -5.77 38.80
CA LEU A 40 -21.51 -4.52 38.82
C LEU A 40 -22.00 -4.14 40.24
N SER A 41 -21.60 -2.96 40.73
CA SER A 41 -22.27 -2.19 41.80
C SER A 41 -21.57 -0.82 41.80
N SER A 42 -22.20 0.34 41.59
CA SER A 42 -23.35 0.88 42.31
C SER A 42 -24.09 1.93 41.46
N LEU A 43 -25.41 2.01 41.61
CA LEU A 43 -26.22 3.15 41.16
C LEU A 43 -25.67 4.46 41.78
N THR A 44 -25.19 5.39 40.97
CA THR A 44 -25.00 6.79 41.38
C THR A 44 -25.76 7.69 40.42
N ALA A 45 -26.93 8.16 40.87
CA ALA A 45 -27.67 9.22 40.24
C ALA A 45 -26.93 10.54 40.44
N ILE A 46 -26.35 11.09 39.36
CA ILE A 46 -25.85 12.46 39.33
C ILE A 46 -26.66 13.18 38.25
N THR A 47 -27.71 13.88 38.68
CA THR A 47 -28.31 14.98 37.94
C THR A 47 -27.31 16.13 37.93
N ALA A 48 -26.50 16.21 36.87
CA ALA A 48 -25.71 17.39 36.54
C ALA A 48 -26.12 17.83 35.14
N THR A 49 -26.55 19.09 35.04
CA THR A 49 -26.95 19.77 33.80
C THR A 49 -25.93 19.52 32.69
N SER A 50 -26.32 18.66 31.77
CA SER A 50 -25.55 18.25 30.61
C SER A 50 -25.46 19.41 29.62
N LYS A 51 -24.54 20.36 29.87
CA LYS A 51 -23.86 21.04 28.77
C LYS A 51 -23.07 19.98 28.02
N THR A 52 -23.75 19.36 27.07
CA THR A 52 -23.18 18.48 26.06
C THR A 52 -21.93 19.18 25.51
N LEU A 53 -20.75 18.63 25.87
CA LEU A 53 -19.52 18.90 25.15
C LEU A 53 -19.73 18.32 23.75
N PHE A 54 -20.22 19.16 22.85
CA PHE A 54 -20.23 18.88 21.42
C PHE A 54 -18.77 18.71 21.00
N ILE A 55 -18.28 17.48 21.07
CA ILE A 55 -17.11 17.03 20.35
C ILE A 55 -17.49 17.22 18.89
N SER A 56 -17.04 18.32 18.30
CA SER A 56 -17.21 18.55 16.88
C SER A 56 -16.60 17.34 16.16
N PRO A 57 -17.32 16.71 15.22
CA PRO A 57 -16.72 15.68 14.41
C PRO A 57 -15.66 16.37 13.55
N SER A 58 -14.41 16.33 14.02
CA SER A 58 -13.25 16.60 13.19
C SER A 58 -13.45 15.72 11.95
N PRO A 59 -13.40 16.27 10.72
CA PRO A 59 -13.61 15.45 9.53
C PRO A 59 -12.56 14.35 9.56
N ALA A 60 -13.00 13.13 9.86
CA ALA A 60 -12.16 11.96 9.78
C ALA A 60 -11.64 11.97 8.34
N LEU A 61 -10.32 12.08 8.18
CA LEU A 61 -9.67 12.01 6.89
C LEU A 61 -10.15 10.71 6.23
N SER A 62 -11.06 10.83 5.27
CA SER A 62 -11.49 9.72 4.44
C SER A 62 -10.28 9.31 3.61
N LEU A 63 -9.50 8.37 4.15
CA LEU A 63 -8.43 7.71 3.43
C LEU A 63 -9.09 6.87 2.34
N ASP A 64 -9.16 7.43 1.14
CA ASP A 64 -9.62 6.70 -0.04
C ASP A 64 -8.51 5.71 -0.44
N PHE A 65 -8.64 4.47 0.02
CA PHE A 65 -7.75 3.37 -0.32
C PHE A 65 -8.04 2.77 -1.69
N ARG A 66 -8.53 3.56 -2.67
CA ARG A 66 -8.53 3.15 -4.08
C ARG A 66 -7.07 3.04 -4.56
N ILE A 67 -6.46 1.90 -4.25
CA ILE A 67 -5.09 1.54 -4.64
C ILE A 67 -4.97 1.45 -6.16
N THR A 68 -6.06 1.08 -6.85
CA THR A 68 -6.22 1.20 -8.30
C THR A 68 -7.69 1.52 -8.58
N THR A 69 -7.95 2.58 -9.35
CA THR A 69 -9.28 2.79 -9.92
C THR A 69 -9.43 1.79 -11.07
N PRO A 70 -10.33 0.78 -10.99
CA PRO A 70 -10.40 -0.29 -11.99
C PRO A 70 -10.70 0.21 -13.40
N ASP A 71 -11.29 1.41 -13.53
CA ASP A 71 -11.78 1.94 -14.82
C ASP A 71 -11.04 3.18 -15.33
N LEU A 72 -9.89 3.55 -14.75
CA LEU A 72 -9.18 4.75 -15.22
C LEU A 72 -8.51 4.48 -16.56
N THR A 73 -9.09 5.04 -17.64
CA THR A 73 -8.53 4.91 -18.99
C THR A 73 -7.17 5.63 -19.10
N PRO A 74 -6.26 5.17 -19.98
CA PRO A 74 -4.95 5.81 -20.12
C PRO A 74 -5.03 7.25 -20.66
N GLU A 75 -6.06 7.58 -21.45
CA GLU A 75 -6.28 8.94 -21.94
C GLU A 75 -6.77 9.86 -20.83
N GLU A 76 -7.72 9.39 -20.02
CA GLU A 76 -8.20 10.13 -18.87
C GLU A 76 -7.10 10.33 -17.83
N ALA A 77 -6.29 9.29 -17.56
CA ALA A 77 -5.12 9.39 -16.69
C ALA A 77 -4.16 10.48 -17.15
N LYS A 78 -3.96 10.63 -18.47
CA LYS A 78 -3.10 11.69 -19.02
C LYS A 78 -3.67 13.09 -18.77
N SER A 79 -4.97 13.28 -19.00
CA SER A 79 -5.65 14.56 -18.76
C SER A 79 -5.61 14.96 -17.29
N ARG A 80 -5.96 14.02 -16.39
CA ARG A 80 -5.92 14.25 -14.95
C ARG A 80 -4.51 14.49 -14.42
N ALA A 81 -3.52 13.75 -14.93
CA ALA A 81 -2.11 13.96 -14.57
C ALA A 81 -1.61 15.36 -14.94
N GLN A 82 -2.03 15.89 -16.11
CA GLN A 82 -1.71 17.26 -16.50
C GLN A 82 -2.32 18.27 -15.53
N LYS A 83 -3.60 18.11 -15.19
CA LYS A 83 -4.28 18.98 -14.22
C LYS A 83 -3.60 18.96 -12.85
N HIS A 84 -3.32 17.78 -12.30
CA HIS A 84 -2.65 17.68 -11.00
C HIS A 84 -1.21 18.21 -11.04
N ALA A 85 -0.50 18.07 -12.16
CA ALA A 85 0.81 18.68 -12.33
C ALA A 85 0.74 20.22 -12.36
N GLU A 86 -0.30 20.81 -12.97
CA GLU A 86 -0.53 22.25 -12.93
C GLU A 86 -0.90 22.73 -11.52
N GLU A 87 -1.73 21.99 -10.80
CA GLU A 87 -2.07 22.30 -9.41
C GLU A 87 -0.83 22.27 -8.52
N LEU A 88 0.08 21.31 -8.70
CA LEU A 88 1.34 21.24 -7.96
C LEU A 88 2.24 22.46 -8.13
N LYS A 89 2.14 23.22 -9.23
CA LYS A 89 2.89 24.49 -9.38
C LYS A 89 2.47 25.54 -8.36
N LYS A 90 1.21 25.50 -7.90
CA LYS A 90 0.69 26.40 -6.85
C LYS A 90 1.26 26.08 -5.46
N LEU A 91 2.01 24.98 -5.32
CA LEU A 91 2.68 24.66 -4.07
C LEU A 91 3.74 25.71 -3.71
N GLU A 92 4.41 26.31 -4.71
CA GLU A 92 5.45 27.32 -4.47
C GLU A 92 4.91 28.53 -3.70
N SER A 93 3.68 28.99 -4.00
CA SER A 93 3.07 30.10 -3.27
C SER A 93 2.74 29.73 -1.82
N LEU A 94 2.23 28.52 -1.57
CA LEU A 94 1.92 28.03 -0.21
C LEU A 94 3.17 27.92 0.66
N ILE A 95 4.29 27.52 0.06
CA ILE A 95 5.59 27.48 0.75
C ILE A 95 6.08 28.89 1.04
N SER A 96 5.94 29.83 0.08
CA SER A 96 6.32 31.24 0.26
C SER A 96 5.53 31.93 1.37
N GLU A 97 4.27 31.55 1.58
CA GLU A 97 3.39 32.07 2.65
C GLU A 97 3.65 31.40 4.02
N ALA A 98 4.73 30.62 4.16
CA ALA A 98 5.12 29.88 5.38
C ALA A 98 4.03 28.95 5.95
N SER A 99 3.00 28.62 5.15
CA SER A 99 1.88 27.77 5.56
C SER A 99 2.21 26.29 5.35
N TRP A 100 3.24 25.81 6.05
CA TRP A 100 3.85 24.50 5.77
C TRP A 100 2.89 23.31 5.92
N LYS A 101 2.01 23.36 6.92
CA LYS A 101 0.99 22.33 7.14
C LYS A 101 0.01 22.24 5.97
N ASP A 102 -0.38 23.39 5.42
CA ASP A 102 -1.28 23.48 4.28
C ASP A 102 -0.56 23.11 2.98
N ALA A 103 0.71 23.49 2.82
CA ALA A 103 1.56 23.03 1.73
C ALA A 103 1.69 21.49 1.73
N GLN A 104 1.96 20.86 2.88
CA GLN A 104 2.01 19.40 3.01
C GLN A 104 0.66 18.74 2.70
N LYS A 105 -0.45 19.32 3.19
CA LYS A 105 -1.80 18.81 2.91
C LYS A 105 -2.12 18.90 1.43
N PHE A 106 -1.88 20.05 0.80
CA PHE A 106 -2.07 20.28 -0.62
C PHE A 106 -1.22 19.33 -1.46
N LEU A 107 0.05 19.14 -1.08
CA LEU A 107 0.95 18.20 -1.73
C LEU A 107 0.40 16.77 -1.64
N ARG A 108 -0.03 16.30 -0.47
CA ARG A 108 -0.61 14.95 -0.31
C ARG A 108 -1.86 14.75 -1.15
N LEU A 109 -2.75 15.75 -1.19
CA LEU A 109 -4.01 15.69 -1.95
C LEU A 109 -3.78 15.59 -3.46
N ASN A 110 -2.80 16.29 -4.01
CA ASN A 110 -2.53 16.30 -5.45
C ASN A 110 -1.53 15.21 -5.88
N ALA A 111 -0.55 14.89 -5.05
CA ALA A 111 0.47 13.90 -5.38
C ALA A 111 -0.06 12.46 -5.29
N SER A 112 -1.00 12.17 -4.39
CA SER A 112 -1.59 10.83 -4.25
C SER A 112 -2.33 10.35 -5.52
N PRO A 113 -3.30 11.10 -6.08
CA PRO A 113 -3.96 10.71 -7.34
C PRO A 113 -2.98 10.68 -8.52
N LEU A 114 -2.03 11.63 -8.56
CA LEU A 114 -0.98 11.66 -9.60
C LEU A 114 -0.15 10.37 -9.64
N ARG A 115 0.08 9.70 -8.50
CA ARG A 115 0.75 8.38 -8.47
C ARG A 115 -0.02 7.34 -9.25
N VAL A 116 -1.34 7.29 -9.04
CA VAL A 116 -2.21 6.31 -9.69
C VAL A 116 -2.25 6.59 -11.18
N GLU A 117 -2.44 7.84 -11.58
CA GLU A 117 -2.51 8.26 -12.97
C GLU A 117 -1.22 7.98 -13.74
N LEU A 118 -0.07 8.34 -13.18
CA LEU A 118 1.23 8.05 -13.80
C LEU A 118 1.48 6.54 -13.87
N ASN A 119 1.07 5.76 -12.87
CA ASN A 119 1.17 4.31 -12.94
C ASN A 119 0.28 3.71 -14.03
N THR A 120 -0.93 4.24 -14.24
CA THR A 120 -1.82 3.83 -15.34
C THR A 120 -1.18 4.14 -16.70
N ILE A 121 -0.59 5.33 -16.86
CA ILE A 121 0.12 5.71 -18.09
C ILE A 121 1.34 4.82 -18.32
N ILE A 122 2.09 4.47 -17.28
CA ILE A 122 3.24 3.55 -17.40
C ILE A 122 2.79 2.15 -17.81
N GLN A 123 1.64 1.69 -17.30
CA GLN A 123 1.14 0.35 -17.59
C GLN A 123 0.56 0.21 -19.00
N SER A 124 0.05 1.28 -19.59
CA SER A 124 -0.47 1.27 -20.97
C SER A 124 0.60 1.30 -22.07
N ARG A 125 1.88 1.48 -21.71
CA ARG A 125 3.01 1.65 -22.65
C ARG A 125 3.72 0.33 -22.94
N PRO A 126 4.36 0.19 -24.13
CA PRO A 126 5.11 -1.00 -24.48
C PRO A 126 6.32 -1.20 -23.55
N GLY A 127 6.72 -2.46 -23.35
CA GLY A 127 7.73 -2.88 -22.37
C GLY A 127 9.04 -2.09 -22.43
N GLU A 128 9.50 -1.71 -23.63
CA GLU A 128 10.74 -0.98 -23.88
C GLU A 128 10.74 0.44 -23.28
N GLN A 129 9.59 1.12 -23.24
CA GLN A 129 9.47 2.50 -22.74
C GLN A 129 9.24 2.56 -21.22
N ARG A 130 8.80 1.45 -20.61
CA ARG A 130 8.44 1.39 -19.19
C ARG A 130 9.62 1.69 -18.24
N PRO A 131 10.86 1.23 -18.48
CA PRO A 131 12.00 1.55 -17.62
C PRO A 131 12.30 3.05 -17.56
N GLN A 132 12.29 3.73 -18.70
CA GLN A 132 12.53 5.17 -18.76
C GLN A 132 11.44 5.96 -18.02
N LEU A 133 10.17 5.59 -18.21
CA LEU A 133 9.04 6.23 -17.52
C LEU A 133 9.04 5.95 -16.01
N ARG A 134 9.41 4.73 -15.59
CA ARG A 134 9.57 4.38 -14.17
C ARG A 134 10.68 5.19 -13.50
N ASN A 135 11.79 5.43 -14.21
CA ASN A 135 12.87 6.29 -13.70
C ASN A 135 12.36 7.73 -13.46
N LEU A 136 11.65 8.30 -14.44
CA LEU A 136 11.06 9.63 -14.29
C LEU A 136 10.06 9.69 -13.13
N TYR A 137 9.18 8.68 -13.03
CA TYR A 137 8.25 8.52 -11.92
C TYR A 137 8.97 8.53 -10.56
N SER A 138 10.02 7.72 -10.41
CA SER A 138 10.81 7.66 -9.17
C SER A 138 11.45 9.00 -8.84
N LYS A 139 12.02 9.71 -9.83
CA LYS A 139 12.63 11.04 -9.62
C LYS A 139 11.60 12.04 -9.06
N ILE A 140 10.40 12.08 -9.65
CA ILE A 140 9.32 12.97 -9.21
C ILE A 140 8.87 12.62 -7.78
N PHE A 141 8.61 11.36 -7.48
CA PHE A 141 8.08 11.03 -6.15
C PHE A 141 9.13 11.00 -5.04
N ASN A 142 10.40 10.85 -5.38
CA ASN A 142 11.50 11.05 -4.44
C ASN A 142 11.59 12.51 -4.00
N SER A 143 11.48 13.47 -4.94
CA SER A 143 11.49 14.89 -4.58
C SER A 143 10.26 15.29 -3.74
N VAL A 144 9.07 14.80 -4.11
CA VAL A 144 7.84 14.98 -3.32
C VAL A 144 7.98 14.43 -1.91
N THR A 145 8.58 13.26 -1.75
CA THR A 145 8.79 12.65 -0.42
C THR A 145 9.73 13.51 0.42
N GLY A 146 10.82 14.02 -0.16
CA GLY A 146 11.73 14.96 0.50
C GLY A 146 11.01 16.21 1.00
N VAL A 147 10.21 16.86 0.16
CA VAL A 147 9.41 18.04 0.55
C VAL A 147 8.37 17.70 1.61
N SER A 148 7.73 16.53 1.53
CA SER A 148 6.70 16.14 2.50
C SER A 148 7.25 15.78 3.89
N MET A 149 8.50 15.28 3.95
CA MET A 149 9.17 14.90 5.19
C MET A 149 9.88 16.08 5.84
N PHE A 150 10.33 17.04 5.03
CA PHE A 150 10.91 18.26 5.56
C PHE A 150 9.84 19.01 6.36
N SER A 151 10.16 19.42 7.58
CA SER A 151 9.40 20.38 8.38
C SER A 151 10.46 21.30 8.99
N PRO A 152 10.47 22.59 8.65
CA PRO A 152 11.42 23.54 9.23
C PRO A 152 11.19 23.71 10.73
#